data_AF-A0A7X0CE08-F1
#
_entry.id   AF-A0A7X0CE08-F1
#
_cell.length_a   1.000
_cell.length_b   1.000
_cell.length_c   1.000
_cell.angle_alpha   90.00
_cell.angle_beta   90.00
_cell.angle_gamma   90.00
#
_symmetry.space_group_name_H-M   'P 1'
#
loop_
_entity.id
_entity.type
_entity.pdbx_description
1 polymer ?
#
loop_
_entity_poly.entity_id
_entity_poly.type
_entity_poly.pdbx_seq_one_letter_code
_entity_poly.pdbx_strand_id
1 'polypeptide(L)'
;MTIYKILFSTFVLLLCGCSPRGESGAVRSGDRVSVNIHGVNYTADPVEFSVVDPRDEKNNGGGEHIGPYAAGGIVCCFKLPAKWSPGTVIEVESRHWVSTGNGEEISAIEKKHTVELPAYANGKAGELWVLCRSDGGIDIVSSDLQPDHPQWPGNIKGWPVPSREFMLERWELERKLAELNVRVYQESTAELNRSPKSELQLAWVSDKRHALDEIKGFSGPDDPAYIRYVEKIYAEGLHRSKYRLEQIMKARP
;
A
#
# COMPACT_ATOMS: atom_id res chain seq x y z
N MET A 1 38.82 -77.58 -8.64
CA MET A 1 37.38 -77.64 -8.96
C MET A 1 36.66 -76.77 -7.94
N THR A 2 35.90 -75.78 -8.43
CA THR A 2 34.81 -75.07 -7.70
C THR A 2 35.24 -74.08 -6.60
N ILE A 3 35.37 -72.77 -6.85
CA ILE A 3 34.36 -71.71 -7.14
C ILE A 3 33.68 -71.15 -5.86
N TYR A 4 34.12 -69.92 -5.53
CA TYR A 4 33.46 -68.75 -4.95
C TYR A 4 31.96 -68.81 -4.63
N LYS A 5 31.60 -68.35 -3.41
CA LYS A 5 30.47 -67.41 -3.16
C LYS A 5 30.75 -66.55 -1.91
N ILE A 6 31.22 -65.32 -2.10
CA ILE A 6 31.05 -64.24 -1.12
C ILE A 6 30.44 -63.08 -1.89
N LEU A 7 29.19 -62.78 -1.58
CA LEU A 7 28.46 -61.60 -2.03
C LEU A 7 29.10 -60.36 -1.40
N PHE A 8 29.85 -59.59 -2.19
CA PHE A 8 30.24 -58.23 -1.84
C PHE A 8 29.13 -57.29 -2.30
N SER A 9 28.36 -56.78 -1.34
CA SER A 9 27.37 -55.72 -1.55
C SER A 9 28.11 -54.41 -1.84
N THR A 10 27.97 -53.92 -3.07
CA THR A 10 28.49 -52.64 -3.54
C THR A 10 27.67 -51.49 -2.94
N PHE A 11 28.24 -50.82 -1.95
CA PHE A 11 27.77 -49.55 -1.42
C PHE A 11 28.11 -48.45 -2.43
N VAL A 12 27.12 -48.01 -3.22
CA VAL A 12 27.24 -46.88 -4.15
C VAL A 12 27.32 -45.59 -3.33
N LEU A 13 28.51 -45.02 -3.22
CA LEU A 13 28.74 -43.66 -2.75
C LEU A 13 28.14 -42.68 -3.76
N LEU A 14 26.94 -42.18 -3.45
CA LEU A 14 26.37 -40.99 -4.07
C LEU A 14 27.21 -39.78 -3.65
N LEU A 15 28.15 -39.38 -4.52
CA LEU A 15 28.79 -38.08 -4.46
C LEU A 15 27.73 -37.02 -4.82
N CYS A 16 27.21 -36.32 -3.80
CA CYS A 16 26.56 -35.04 -4.00
C CYS A 16 27.57 -34.08 -4.65
N GLY A 17 27.46 -33.89 -5.96
CA GLY A 17 28.12 -32.82 -6.67
C GLY A 17 27.54 -31.48 -6.21
N CYS A 18 28.20 -30.81 -5.28
CA CYS A 18 28.06 -29.38 -5.13
C CYS A 18 28.66 -28.73 -6.39
N SER A 19 27.82 -28.27 -7.32
CA SER A 19 28.27 -27.36 -8.36
C SER A 19 28.92 -26.14 -7.68
N PRO A 20 30.18 -25.80 -7.98
CA PRO A 20 30.71 -24.51 -7.56
C PRO A 20 29.84 -23.43 -8.20
N ARG A 21 29.27 -22.60 -7.32
CA ARG A 21 28.57 -21.35 -7.66
C ARG A 21 29.52 -20.55 -8.55
N GLY A 22 29.09 -20.30 -9.78
CA GLY A 22 29.89 -19.67 -10.83
C GLY A 22 30.68 -18.48 -10.30
N GLU A 23 31.99 -18.56 -10.55
CA GLU A 23 32.95 -17.51 -10.33
C GLU A 23 32.47 -16.18 -10.91
N SER A 24 32.79 -15.12 -10.17
CA SER A 24 32.69 -13.73 -10.56
C SER A 24 33.37 -13.47 -11.90
N GLY A 25 32.60 -13.58 -12.99
CA GLY A 25 32.97 -12.98 -14.27
C GLY A 25 33.07 -11.47 -14.10
N ALA A 26 34.16 -10.88 -14.59
CA ALA A 26 34.29 -9.43 -14.65
C ALA A 26 33.13 -8.86 -15.47
N VAL A 27 32.28 -8.05 -14.83
CA VAL A 27 31.16 -7.34 -15.45
C VAL A 27 31.66 -6.56 -16.66
N ARG A 28 31.22 -6.98 -17.85
CA ARG A 28 31.53 -6.34 -19.13
C ARG A 28 30.68 -5.08 -19.29
N SER A 29 31.22 -4.11 -20.01
CA SER A 29 30.44 -2.97 -20.52
C SER A 29 29.29 -3.51 -21.38
N GLY A 30 28.06 -3.43 -20.87
CA GLY A 30 26.85 -3.97 -21.53
C GLY A 30 26.07 -4.99 -20.70
N ASP A 31 26.66 -5.54 -19.63
CA ASP A 31 25.92 -6.43 -18.73
C ASP A 31 24.85 -5.64 -17.97
N ARG A 32 23.64 -6.21 -17.83
CA ARG A 32 22.52 -5.62 -17.09
C ARG A 32 22.17 -6.49 -15.88
N VAL A 33 21.73 -5.84 -14.80
CA VAL A 33 21.33 -6.48 -13.55
C VAL A 33 19.85 -6.22 -13.33
N SER A 34 19.11 -7.26 -12.96
CA SER A 34 17.71 -7.12 -12.56
C SER A 34 17.65 -6.50 -11.17
N VAL A 35 16.83 -5.48 -11.00
CA VAL A 35 16.61 -4.77 -9.74
C VAL A 35 15.12 -4.68 -9.47
N ASN A 36 14.72 -4.61 -8.19
CA ASN A 36 13.33 -4.26 -7.89
C ASN A 36 13.15 -2.74 -7.96
N ILE A 37 11.90 -2.35 -8.07
CA ILE A 37 11.46 -0.98 -8.23
C ILE A 37 10.67 -0.61 -6.96
N HIS A 38 10.95 0.56 -6.41
CA HIS A 38 10.26 1.12 -5.26
C HIS A 38 9.71 2.48 -5.66
N GLY A 39 8.46 2.77 -5.32
CA GLY A 39 7.89 4.10 -5.52
C GLY A 39 7.67 4.82 -4.19
N VAL A 40 7.85 6.14 -4.19
CA VAL A 40 7.55 7.00 -3.04
C VAL A 40 6.82 8.23 -3.51
N ASN A 41 5.63 8.47 -2.95
CA ASN A 41 4.77 9.59 -3.31
C ASN A 41 4.86 10.69 -2.24
N TYR A 42 5.42 11.83 -2.60
CA TYR A 42 5.50 13.03 -1.74
C TYR A 42 4.36 14.02 -2.03
N THR A 43 3.33 13.61 -2.77
CA THR A 43 2.20 14.46 -3.17
C THR A 43 0.94 14.17 -2.33
N ALA A 44 -0.01 15.10 -2.39
CA ALA A 44 -1.32 14.97 -1.74
C ALA A 44 -2.32 14.12 -2.54
N ASP A 45 -2.00 13.79 -3.79
CA ASP A 45 -2.84 12.99 -4.66
C ASP A 45 -2.25 11.58 -4.83
N PRO A 46 -3.08 10.55 -5.09
CA PRO A 46 -2.58 9.25 -5.49
C PRO A 46 -1.80 9.34 -6.81
N VAL A 47 -0.74 8.54 -6.93
CA VAL A 47 0.07 8.45 -8.14
C VAL A 47 0.21 6.99 -8.54
N GLU A 48 0.08 6.71 -9.82
CA GLU A 48 0.53 5.46 -10.42
C GLU A 48 1.71 5.75 -11.33
N PHE A 49 2.67 4.84 -11.39
CA PHE A 49 3.79 4.98 -12.30
C PHE A 49 4.27 3.65 -12.88
N SER A 50 4.87 3.73 -14.07
CA SER A 50 5.66 2.67 -14.69
C SER A 50 7.03 3.22 -15.09
N VAL A 51 8.01 2.34 -15.27
CA VAL A 51 9.34 2.68 -15.78
C VAL A 51 9.61 1.92 -17.07
N VAL A 52 10.24 2.58 -18.02
CA VAL A 52 10.57 2.04 -19.34
C VAL A 52 12.00 2.48 -19.69
N ASP A 53 12.79 1.56 -20.24
CA ASP A 53 14.04 1.93 -20.91
C ASP A 53 13.71 2.49 -22.30
N PRO A 54 14.00 3.77 -22.59
CA PRO A 54 13.65 4.37 -23.87
C PRO A 54 14.43 3.78 -25.06
N ARG A 55 15.42 2.92 -24.81
CA ARG A 55 16.21 2.23 -25.85
C ARG A 55 15.82 0.76 -26.00
N ASP A 56 15.04 0.21 -25.08
CA ASP A 56 14.55 -1.17 -25.08
C ASP A 56 13.22 -1.23 -24.33
N GLU A 57 12.12 -1.01 -25.05
CA GLU A 57 10.77 -1.02 -24.46
C GLU A 57 10.41 -2.34 -23.76
N LYS A 58 11.09 -3.45 -24.06
CA LYS A 58 10.89 -4.74 -23.36
C LYS A 58 11.49 -4.74 -21.97
N ASN A 59 12.41 -3.82 -21.68
CA ASN A 59 12.88 -3.52 -20.35
C ASN A 59 11.98 -2.44 -19.74
N ASN A 60 10.82 -2.86 -19.28
CA ASN A 60 9.88 -2.05 -18.52
C ASN A 60 9.50 -2.78 -17.23
N GLY A 61 8.94 -2.04 -16.28
CA GLY A 61 8.43 -2.57 -15.04
C GLY A 61 7.69 -1.51 -14.23
N GLY A 62 7.18 -1.89 -13.06
CA GLY A 62 6.35 -1.00 -12.25
C GLY A 62 4.86 -1.17 -12.55
N GLY A 63 4.07 -0.14 -12.30
CA GLY A 63 2.60 -0.18 -12.32
C GLY A 63 2.00 -0.17 -10.91
N GLU A 64 2.60 0.58 -9.98
CA GLU A 64 2.11 0.65 -8.62
C GLU A 64 1.29 1.90 -8.37
N HIS A 65 0.09 1.72 -7.79
CA HIS A 65 -0.73 2.80 -7.26
C HIS A 65 -0.32 3.13 -5.82
N ILE A 66 0.19 4.33 -5.61
CA ILE A 66 0.71 4.80 -4.32
C ILE A 66 -0.19 5.92 -3.81
N GLY A 67 -0.73 5.73 -2.60
CA GLY A 67 -1.54 6.72 -1.92
C GLY A 67 -0.77 8.02 -1.61
N PRO A 68 -1.47 9.09 -1.22
CA PRO A 68 -0.85 10.35 -0.82
C PRO A 68 0.16 10.15 0.31
N TYR A 69 1.31 10.83 0.22
CA TYR A 69 2.36 10.79 1.25
C TYR A 69 2.73 9.37 1.72
N ALA A 70 2.82 8.42 0.79
CA ALA A 70 3.09 7.01 1.09
C ALA A 70 4.22 6.45 0.23
N ALA A 71 4.70 5.27 0.59
CA ALA A 71 5.59 4.46 -0.23
C ALA A 71 4.83 3.23 -0.73
N GLY A 72 5.19 2.82 -1.93
CA GLY A 72 4.77 1.56 -2.51
C GLY A 72 5.50 0.35 -1.91
N GLY A 73 5.07 -0.84 -2.32
CA GLY A 73 5.77 -2.10 -2.12
C GLY A 73 6.89 -2.33 -3.13
N ILE A 74 7.31 -3.59 -3.23
CA ILE A 74 8.43 -4.01 -4.06
C ILE A 74 7.91 -4.49 -5.43
N VAL A 75 8.16 -3.66 -6.43
CA VAL A 75 8.04 -3.79 -7.89
C VAL A 75 8.95 -4.78 -8.62
N CYS A 76 8.49 -5.89 -9.22
CA CYS A 76 9.35 -6.64 -10.15
C CYS A 76 9.08 -6.26 -11.62
N CYS A 77 10.08 -6.13 -12.48
CA CYS A 77 11.50 -5.87 -12.24
C CYS A 77 12.00 -4.99 -13.40
N PHE A 78 13.04 -4.20 -13.17
CA PHE A 78 13.71 -3.42 -14.22
C PHE A 78 15.17 -3.88 -14.35
N LYS A 79 15.77 -3.73 -15.53
CA LYS A 79 17.19 -4.04 -15.73
C LYS A 79 18.01 -2.76 -15.81
N LEU A 80 18.94 -2.57 -14.87
CA LEU A 80 19.91 -1.47 -14.92
C LEU A 80 21.23 -1.92 -15.53
N PRO A 81 22.00 -1.03 -16.19
CA PRO A 81 23.39 -1.31 -16.54
C PRO A 81 24.18 -1.68 -15.29
N ALA A 82 24.96 -2.75 -15.33
CA ALA A 82 25.77 -3.18 -14.19
C ALA A 82 26.86 -2.15 -13.82
N LYS A 83 27.30 -1.36 -14.79
CA LYS A 83 28.14 -0.16 -14.60
C LYS A 83 27.40 1.04 -15.18
N TRP A 84 27.29 2.10 -14.39
CA TRP A 84 26.70 3.36 -14.84
C TRP A 84 27.59 4.04 -15.88
N SER A 85 26.98 4.72 -16.85
CA SER A 85 27.66 5.65 -17.76
C SER A 85 26.86 6.94 -17.91
N PRO A 86 27.51 8.09 -18.22
CA PRO A 86 26.81 9.35 -18.47
C PRO A 86 25.72 9.21 -19.54
N GLY A 87 24.60 9.91 -19.37
CA GLY A 87 23.44 9.81 -20.28
C GLY A 87 22.64 8.51 -20.15
N THR A 88 22.77 7.80 -19.02
CA THR A 88 21.84 6.72 -18.66
C THR A 88 20.51 7.35 -18.26
N VAL A 89 19.45 7.05 -19.01
CA VAL A 89 18.11 7.63 -18.80
C VAL A 89 17.08 6.54 -18.61
N ILE A 90 16.02 6.85 -17.87
CA ILE A 90 14.82 6.02 -17.70
C ILE A 90 13.62 6.90 -18.00
N GLU A 91 12.67 6.38 -18.78
CA GLU A 91 11.37 7.00 -18.92
C GLU A 91 10.47 6.54 -17.78
N VAL A 92 9.83 7.49 -17.09
CA VAL A 92 8.83 7.23 -16.07
C VAL A 92 7.50 7.75 -16.60
N GLU A 93 6.53 6.87 -16.77
CA GLU A 93 5.17 7.26 -17.11
C GLU A 93 4.39 7.35 -15.80
N SER A 94 3.84 8.52 -15.48
CA SER A 94 3.07 8.76 -14.26
C SER A 94 1.63 9.11 -14.59
N ARG A 95 0.69 8.52 -13.87
CA ARG A 95 -0.74 8.82 -13.91
C ARG A 95 -1.15 9.48 -12.59
N HIS A 96 -1.72 10.67 -12.68
CA HIS A 96 -2.24 11.42 -11.53
C HIS A 96 -3.75 11.56 -11.65
N TRP A 97 -4.47 11.42 -10.54
CA TRP A 97 -5.90 11.63 -10.48
C TRP A 97 -6.17 12.99 -9.87
N VAL A 98 -6.60 13.94 -10.70
CA VAL A 98 -6.93 15.29 -10.23
C VAL A 98 -8.45 15.42 -10.16
N SER A 99 -8.95 15.88 -9.02
CA SER A 99 -10.35 16.28 -8.90
C SER A 99 -10.58 17.55 -9.71
N THR A 100 -11.54 17.54 -10.64
CA THR A 100 -11.87 18.71 -11.46
C THR A 100 -12.77 19.73 -10.74
N GLY A 101 -12.91 19.62 -9.42
CA GLY A 101 -13.58 20.61 -8.56
C GLY A 101 -15.10 20.50 -8.47
N ASN A 102 -15.74 19.63 -9.26
CA ASN A 102 -17.18 19.36 -9.29
C ASN A 102 -17.59 18.05 -8.58
N GLY A 103 -16.66 17.35 -7.93
CA GLY A 103 -16.95 16.20 -7.07
C GLY A 103 -17.30 14.88 -7.78
N GLU A 104 -17.51 14.90 -9.10
CA GLU A 104 -17.87 13.70 -9.88
C GLU A 104 -16.83 13.32 -10.94
N GLU A 105 -15.96 14.23 -11.35
CA GLU A 105 -15.00 13.98 -12.43
C GLU A 105 -13.57 13.96 -11.88
N ILE A 106 -12.96 12.78 -12.01
CA ILE A 106 -11.55 12.53 -11.71
C ILE A 106 -10.89 12.25 -13.05
N SER A 107 -10.14 13.20 -13.56
CA SER A 107 -9.38 13.01 -14.79
C SER A 107 -8.02 12.41 -14.47
N ALA A 108 -7.69 11.32 -15.14
CA ALA A 108 -6.35 10.77 -15.12
C ALA A 108 -5.45 11.59 -16.06
N ILE A 109 -4.47 12.29 -15.49
CA ILE A 109 -3.44 13.00 -16.25
C ILE A 109 -2.23 12.08 -16.34
N GLU A 110 -1.94 11.62 -17.55
CA GLU A 110 -0.72 10.88 -17.87
C GLU A 110 0.40 11.85 -18.24
N LYS A 111 1.60 11.64 -17.71
CA LYS A 111 2.80 12.39 -18.03
C LYS A 111 3.96 11.44 -18.24
N LYS A 112 4.78 11.72 -19.25
CA LYS A 112 6.05 11.01 -19.50
C LYS A 112 7.20 11.88 -19.02
N HIS A 113 8.09 11.31 -18.23
CA HIS A 113 9.28 11.97 -17.70
C HIS A 113 10.50 11.20 -18.15
N THR A 114 11.34 11.79 -18.98
CA THR A 114 12.67 11.24 -19.25
C THR A 114 13.62 11.76 -18.18
N VAL A 115 14.06 10.89 -17.28
CA VAL A 115 14.89 11.26 -16.12
C VAL A 115 16.28 10.63 -16.28
N GLU A 116 17.31 11.43 -16.08
CA GLU A 116 18.69 10.92 -16.02
C GLU A 116 18.92 10.21 -14.70
N LEU A 117 19.44 8.98 -14.77
CA LEU A 117 19.79 8.19 -13.59
C LEU A 117 21.13 8.69 -13.07
N PRO A 118 21.23 9.17 -11.81
CA PRO A 118 22.50 9.58 -11.23
C PRO A 118 23.49 8.42 -11.16
N ALA A 119 24.78 8.75 -11.09
CA ALA A 119 25.83 7.76 -10.90
C ALA A 119 25.60 6.93 -9.63
N TYR A 120 25.87 5.64 -9.71
CA TYR A 120 25.73 4.73 -8.57
C TYR A 120 26.67 5.12 -7.44
N ALA A 121 26.12 5.41 -6.26
CA ALA A 121 26.88 5.95 -5.13
C ALA A 121 28.04 5.06 -4.69
N ASN A 122 27.90 3.74 -4.81
CA ASN A 122 28.92 2.73 -4.51
C ASN A 122 29.55 2.11 -5.77
N GLY A 123 29.29 2.67 -6.95
CA GLY A 123 29.75 2.16 -8.25
C GLY A 123 29.03 0.91 -8.77
N LYS A 124 27.97 0.45 -8.10
CA LYS A 124 27.17 -0.73 -8.48
C LYS A 124 25.68 -0.39 -8.48
N ALA A 125 24.93 -0.99 -9.40
CA ALA A 125 23.47 -0.84 -9.39
C ALA A 125 22.91 -1.46 -8.10
N GLY A 126 22.13 -0.68 -7.37
CA GLY A 126 21.20 -1.16 -6.34
C GLY A 126 19.76 -1.14 -6.85
N GLU A 127 18.81 -1.28 -5.93
CA GLU A 127 17.36 -1.14 -6.20
C GLU A 127 17.03 0.19 -6.92
N LEU A 128 16.01 0.21 -7.77
CA LEU A 128 15.55 1.42 -8.45
C LEU A 128 14.43 2.09 -7.63
N TRP A 129 14.63 3.36 -7.28
CA TRP A 129 13.66 4.18 -6.56
C TRP A 129 13.10 5.26 -7.48
N VAL A 130 11.79 5.41 -7.49
CA VAL A 130 11.04 6.46 -8.19
C VAL A 130 10.37 7.34 -7.13
N LEU A 131 10.74 8.63 -7.11
CA LEU A 131 10.25 9.59 -6.12
C LEU A 131 9.36 10.61 -6.84
N CYS A 132 8.05 10.53 -6.60
CA CYS A 132 7.07 11.47 -7.14
C CYS A 132 7.02 12.72 -6.26
N ARG A 133 7.46 13.86 -6.79
CA ARG A 133 7.63 15.11 -6.06
C ARG A 133 6.34 15.92 -6.00
N SER A 134 6.20 16.73 -4.95
CA SER A 134 5.04 17.62 -4.74
C SER A 134 4.84 18.67 -5.83
N ASP A 135 5.88 19.02 -6.60
CA ASP A 135 5.79 19.92 -7.76
C ASP A 135 5.44 19.20 -9.08
N GLY A 136 5.13 17.91 -9.01
CA GLY A 136 4.80 17.07 -10.17
C GLY A 136 6.01 16.55 -10.94
N GLY A 137 7.24 16.80 -10.45
CA GLY A 137 8.46 16.22 -10.99
C GLY A 137 8.69 14.78 -10.51
N ILE A 138 9.64 14.10 -11.16
CA ILE A 138 10.09 12.75 -10.78
C ILE A 138 11.61 12.75 -10.62
N ASP A 139 12.07 12.24 -9.49
CA ASP A 139 13.47 11.90 -9.28
C ASP A 139 13.63 10.37 -9.29
N ILE A 140 14.74 9.88 -9.87
CA ILE A 140 15.10 8.46 -9.83
C ILE A 140 16.45 8.26 -9.16
N VAL A 141 16.59 7.16 -8.43
CA VAL A 141 17.81 6.84 -7.68
C VAL A 141 18.07 5.34 -7.73
N SER A 142 19.32 4.92 -7.90
CA SER A 142 19.72 3.53 -7.67
C SER A 142 20.40 3.40 -6.32
N SER A 143 19.84 2.61 -5.40
CA SER A 143 20.38 2.45 -4.04
C SER A 143 19.78 1.25 -3.31
N ASP A 144 20.61 0.54 -2.54
CA ASP A 144 20.14 -0.49 -1.59
C ASP A 144 19.74 0.11 -0.22
N LEU A 145 19.80 1.44 -0.10
CA LEU A 145 19.44 2.18 1.10
C LEU A 145 18.05 2.79 0.94
N GLN A 146 17.37 3.08 2.05
CA GLN A 146 16.06 3.74 2.04
C GLN A 146 16.20 5.27 2.17
N PRO A 147 15.18 6.07 1.81
CA PRO A 147 15.24 7.54 1.82
C PRO A 147 15.65 8.18 3.15
N ASP A 148 15.37 7.54 4.27
CA ASP A 148 15.70 7.99 5.63
C ASP A 148 17.09 7.55 6.10
N HIS A 149 17.80 6.73 5.32
CA HIS A 149 19.15 6.31 5.68
C HIS A 149 20.15 7.48 5.56
N PRO A 150 21.09 7.66 6.52
CA PRO A 150 22.05 8.78 6.49
C PRO A 150 22.92 8.86 5.22
N GLN A 151 23.18 7.70 4.59
CA GLN A 151 23.96 7.60 3.35
C GLN A 151 23.10 7.51 2.08
N TRP A 152 21.78 7.75 2.19
CA TRP A 152 20.88 7.77 1.04
C TRP A 152 21.41 8.75 -0.03
N PRO A 153 21.57 8.33 -1.31
CA PRO A 153 22.15 9.18 -2.33
C PRO A 153 21.16 10.11 -3.03
N GLY A 154 19.85 9.93 -2.84
CA GLY A 154 18.83 10.78 -3.47
C GLY A 154 18.77 12.20 -2.89
N ASN A 155 18.28 13.16 -3.67
CA ASN A 155 18.18 14.57 -3.24
C ASN A 155 17.13 14.77 -2.14
N ILE A 156 16.02 14.04 -2.22
CA ILE A 156 14.95 14.06 -1.22
C ILE A 156 15.36 13.12 -0.09
N LYS A 157 15.46 13.67 1.13
CA LYS A 157 15.83 12.92 2.34
C LYS A 157 14.60 12.65 3.20
N GLY A 158 14.53 11.45 3.76
CA GLY A 158 13.44 11.01 4.63
C GLY A 158 12.21 10.53 3.87
N TRP A 159 11.31 9.88 4.62
CA TRP A 159 10.00 9.46 4.14
C TRP A 159 9.06 10.64 3.90
N PRO A 160 8.03 10.50 3.05
CA PRO A 160 7.06 11.56 2.82
C PRO A 160 6.35 11.94 4.11
N VAL A 161 6.30 13.25 4.37
CA VAL A 161 5.58 13.82 5.52
C VAL A 161 4.34 14.55 4.98
N PRO A 162 3.14 14.16 5.42
CA PRO A 162 1.92 14.84 5.01
C PRO A 162 1.94 16.34 5.30
N SER A 163 1.47 17.14 4.33
CA SER A 163 1.31 18.57 4.55
C SER A 163 0.22 18.84 5.59
N ARG A 164 0.30 19.99 6.27
CA ARG A 164 -0.73 20.39 7.25
C ARG A 164 -2.12 20.52 6.61
N GLU A 165 -2.17 21.01 5.37
CA GLU A 165 -3.42 21.12 4.61
C GLU A 165 -4.06 19.75 4.37
N PHE A 166 -3.28 18.78 3.88
CA PHE A 166 -3.74 17.42 3.69
C PHE A 166 -4.22 16.78 5.00
N MET A 167 -3.44 16.93 6.08
CA MET A 167 -3.84 16.40 7.39
C MET A 167 -5.15 17.01 7.90
N LEU A 168 -5.35 18.32 7.71
CA LEU A 168 -6.58 19.01 8.09
C LEU A 168 -7.78 18.55 7.26
N GLU A 169 -7.60 18.37 5.95
CA GLU A 169 -8.65 17.84 5.08
C GLU A 169 -9.06 16.42 5.51
N ARG A 170 -8.07 15.55 5.75
CA ARG A 170 -8.33 14.19 6.22
C ARG A 170 -9.02 14.15 7.58
N TRP A 171 -8.58 15.00 8.50
CA TRP A 171 -9.19 15.16 9.81
C TRP A 171 -10.64 15.64 9.70
N GLU A 172 -10.94 16.59 8.82
CA GLU A 172 -12.29 17.13 8.63
C GLU A 172 -13.26 16.07 8.11
N LEU A 173 -12.81 15.23 7.18
CA LEU A 173 -13.60 14.08 6.69
C LEU A 173 -13.87 13.08 7.83
N GLU A 174 -12.88 12.79 8.64
CA GLU A 174 -13.02 11.89 9.79
C GLU A 174 -13.97 12.47 10.85
N ARG A 175 -13.84 13.76 11.14
CA ARG A 175 -14.72 14.49 12.06
C ARG A 175 -16.17 14.41 11.59
N LYS A 176 -16.45 14.70 10.33
CA LYS A 176 -17.81 14.62 9.75
C LYS A 176 -18.39 13.22 9.87
N LEU A 177 -17.59 12.18 9.59
CA LEU A 177 -18.03 10.79 9.73
C LEU A 177 -18.33 10.45 11.20
N ALA A 178 -17.49 10.88 12.14
CA ALA A 178 -17.71 10.66 13.57
C ALA A 178 -18.96 11.39 14.09
N GLU A 179 -19.20 12.62 13.64
CA GLU A 179 -20.44 13.36 13.96
C GLU A 179 -21.68 12.68 13.41
N LEU A 180 -21.60 12.16 12.17
CA LEU A 180 -22.68 11.38 11.58
C LEU A 180 -22.98 10.14 12.41
N ASN A 181 -21.96 9.40 12.85
CA ASN A 181 -22.15 8.21 13.69
C ASN A 181 -22.80 8.56 15.04
N VAL A 182 -22.42 9.66 15.68
CA VAL A 182 -23.08 10.14 16.91
C VAL A 182 -24.56 10.42 16.63
N ARG A 183 -24.85 11.14 15.54
CA ARG A 183 -26.21 11.49 15.14
C ARG A 183 -27.07 10.25 14.89
N VAL A 184 -26.57 9.27 14.14
CA VAL A 184 -27.28 8.02 13.85
C VAL A 184 -27.73 7.34 15.14
N TYR A 185 -26.83 7.15 16.11
CA TYR A 185 -27.23 6.50 17.37
C TYR A 185 -28.16 7.37 18.24
N GLN A 186 -28.04 8.70 18.19
CA GLN A 186 -29.00 9.59 18.85
C GLN A 186 -30.40 9.45 18.24
N GLU A 187 -30.48 9.43 16.92
CA GLU A 187 -31.73 9.28 16.16
C GLU A 187 -32.36 7.90 16.39
N SER A 188 -31.57 6.82 16.31
CA SER A 188 -32.05 5.46 16.61
C SER A 188 -32.56 5.32 18.05
N THR A 189 -31.87 5.93 19.03
CA THR A 189 -32.34 5.95 20.43
C THR A 189 -33.63 6.76 20.57
N ALA A 190 -33.73 7.90 19.89
CA ALA A 190 -34.93 8.72 19.90
C ALA A 190 -36.12 8.00 19.23
N GLU A 191 -35.88 7.29 18.12
CA GLU A 191 -36.91 6.54 17.42
C GLU A 191 -37.38 5.32 18.20
N LEU A 192 -36.47 4.62 18.88
CA LEU A 192 -36.82 3.52 19.77
C LEU A 192 -37.78 3.98 20.87
N ASN A 193 -37.63 5.22 21.38
CA ASN A 193 -38.55 5.79 22.36
C ASN A 193 -39.87 6.28 21.72
N ARG A 194 -39.81 6.84 20.51
CA ARG A 194 -40.96 7.45 19.82
C ARG A 194 -41.89 6.41 19.18
N SER A 195 -41.32 5.44 18.49
CA SER A 195 -42.03 4.41 17.72
C SER A 195 -41.39 3.02 17.94
N PRO A 196 -41.39 2.47 19.17
CA PRO A 196 -40.59 1.29 19.51
C PRO A 196 -40.81 0.10 18.57
N LYS A 197 -42.07 -0.19 18.23
CA LYS A 197 -42.41 -1.32 17.36
C LYS A 197 -41.79 -1.20 15.96
N SER A 198 -41.80 0.01 15.38
CA SER A 198 -41.23 0.24 14.05
C SER A 198 -39.72 0.11 14.08
N GLU A 199 -39.08 0.72 15.08
CA GLU A 199 -37.62 0.69 15.22
C GLU A 199 -37.11 -0.73 15.48
N LEU A 200 -37.76 -1.50 16.36
CA LEU A 200 -37.40 -2.88 16.66
C LEU A 200 -37.54 -3.79 15.44
N GLN A 201 -38.55 -3.56 14.59
CA GLN A 201 -38.71 -4.28 13.32
C GLN A 201 -37.58 -3.95 12.33
N LEU A 202 -37.21 -2.68 12.20
CA LEU A 202 -36.09 -2.25 11.35
C LEU A 202 -34.78 -2.84 11.83
N ALA A 203 -34.49 -2.75 13.14
CA ALA A 203 -33.33 -3.35 13.77
C ALA A 203 -33.29 -4.86 13.49
N TRP A 204 -34.40 -5.58 13.67
CA TRP A 204 -34.47 -7.03 13.44
C TRP A 204 -34.20 -7.44 11.99
N VAL A 205 -34.65 -6.63 11.03
CA VAL A 205 -34.36 -6.86 9.60
C VAL A 205 -32.88 -6.61 9.32
N SER A 206 -32.30 -5.55 9.89
CA SER A 206 -30.87 -5.25 9.78
C SER A 206 -30.01 -6.36 10.38
N ASP A 207 -30.32 -6.79 11.60
CA ASP A 207 -29.56 -7.80 12.33
C ASP A 207 -29.63 -9.17 11.64
N LYS A 208 -30.78 -9.54 11.06
CA LYS A 208 -30.87 -10.75 10.22
C LYS A 208 -29.94 -10.71 9.00
N ARG A 209 -29.60 -9.52 8.50
CA ARG A 209 -28.72 -9.35 7.35
C ARG A 209 -27.25 -9.30 7.75
N HIS A 210 -26.93 -8.67 8.88
CA HIS A 210 -25.56 -8.27 9.21
C HIS A 210 -25.01 -8.90 10.49
N ALA A 211 -25.88 -9.37 11.39
CA ALA A 211 -25.55 -9.84 12.74
C ALA A 211 -26.34 -11.11 13.10
N LEU A 212 -26.57 -12.00 12.12
CA LEU A 212 -27.45 -13.16 12.31
C LEU A 212 -27.05 -14.00 13.52
N ASP A 213 -25.75 -14.22 13.72
CA ASP A 213 -25.20 -14.97 14.85
C ASP A 213 -25.53 -14.36 16.21
N GLU A 214 -25.58 -13.03 16.30
CA GLU A 214 -25.84 -12.30 17.53
C GLU A 214 -27.32 -12.39 17.96
N ILE A 215 -28.22 -12.68 17.01
CA ILE A 215 -29.66 -12.72 17.25
C ILE A 215 -30.30 -14.11 17.24
N LYS A 216 -29.53 -15.19 17.03
CA LYS A 216 -30.06 -16.58 16.96
C LYS A 216 -30.84 -17.01 18.20
N GLY A 217 -30.56 -16.41 19.35
CA GLY A 217 -31.22 -16.72 20.63
C GLY A 217 -32.53 -15.98 20.88
N PHE A 218 -32.93 -15.05 20.00
CA PHE A 218 -34.15 -14.27 20.17
C PHE A 218 -35.30 -14.80 19.31
N SER A 219 -36.51 -14.69 19.84
CA SER A 219 -37.72 -15.20 19.17
C SER A 219 -38.26 -14.24 18.09
N GLY A 220 -37.83 -12.97 18.10
CA GLY A 220 -38.30 -11.94 17.18
C GLY A 220 -38.09 -10.51 17.70
N PRO A 221 -38.55 -9.50 16.93
CA PRO A 221 -38.42 -8.09 17.30
C PRO A 221 -39.20 -7.71 18.57
N ASP A 222 -40.26 -8.46 18.89
CA ASP A 222 -41.10 -8.24 20.07
C ASP A 222 -40.60 -9.02 21.30
N ASP A 223 -39.50 -9.78 21.20
CA ASP A 223 -38.91 -10.53 22.32
C ASP A 223 -38.35 -9.55 23.38
N PRO A 224 -38.80 -9.60 24.65
CA PRO A 224 -38.30 -8.70 25.69
C PRO A 224 -36.78 -8.74 25.90
N ALA A 225 -36.13 -9.88 25.63
CA ALA A 225 -34.68 -9.98 25.69
C ALA A 225 -33.99 -9.28 24.50
N TYR A 226 -34.60 -9.34 23.31
CA TYR A 226 -34.13 -8.63 22.14
C TYR A 226 -34.29 -7.10 22.29
N ILE A 227 -35.40 -6.64 22.87
CA ILE A 227 -35.62 -5.21 23.14
C ILE A 227 -34.49 -4.65 24.01
N ARG A 228 -34.18 -5.32 25.13
CA ARG A 228 -33.06 -4.91 26.00
C ARG A 228 -31.70 -4.98 25.31
N TYR A 229 -31.53 -5.93 24.40
CA TYR A 229 -30.33 -6.05 23.59
C TYR A 229 -30.17 -4.84 22.64
N VAL A 230 -31.22 -4.44 21.93
CA VAL A 230 -31.22 -3.26 21.04
C VAL A 230 -30.97 -1.98 21.83
N GLU A 231 -31.65 -1.78 22.97
CA GLU A 231 -31.43 -0.64 23.87
C GLU A 231 -29.96 -0.54 24.29
N LYS A 232 -29.38 -1.68 24.68
CA LYS A 232 -27.97 -1.76 25.08
C LYS A 232 -27.05 -1.41 23.92
N ILE A 233 -27.25 -1.98 22.73
CA ILE A 233 -26.39 -1.70 21.58
C ILE A 233 -26.46 -0.24 21.16
N TYR A 234 -27.64 0.38 21.16
CA TYR A 234 -27.77 1.79 20.82
C TYR A 234 -27.09 2.69 21.85
N ALA A 235 -27.25 2.39 23.14
CA ALA A 235 -26.59 3.14 24.21
C ALA A 235 -25.06 3.02 24.15
N GLU A 236 -24.54 1.79 23.97
CA GLU A 236 -23.10 1.56 23.84
C GLU A 236 -22.52 2.15 22.55
N GLY A 237 -23.25 2.02 21.44
CA GLY A 237 -22.91 2.64 20.16
C GLY A 237 -22.78 4.16 20.29
N LEU A 238 -23.78 4.81 20.88
CA LEU A 238 -23.75 6.24 21.14
C LEU A 238 -22.55 6.65 22.01
N HIS A 239 -22.29 5.89 23.07
CA HIS A 239 -21.15 6.15 23.96
C HIS A 239 -19.82 6.06 23.20
N ARG A 240 -19.60 4.98 22.44
CA ARG A 240 -18.38 4.79 21.65
C ARG A 240 -18.22 5.87 20.57
N SER A 241 -19.30 6.24 19.88
CA SER A 241 -19.27 7.28 18.84
C SER A 241 -18.93 8.65 19.43
N LYS A 242 -19.50 9.02 20.59
CA LYS A 242 -19.17 10.28 21.28
C LYS A 242 -17.71 10.31 21.73
N TYR A 243 -17.24 9.21 22.33
CA TYR A 243 -15.85 9.09 22.72
C TYR A 243 -14.92 9.22 21.50
N ARG A 244 -15.22 8.54 20.39
CA ARG A 244 -14.42 8.64 19.15
C ARG A 244 -14.38 10.07 18.62
N LEU A 245 -15.52 10.76 18.58
CA LEU A 245 -15.58 12.16 18.15
C LEU A 245 -14.70 13.04 19.05
N GLU A 246 -14.76 12.86 20.37
CA GLU A 246 -13.90 13.60 21.30
C GLU A 246 -12.40 13.36 21.03
N GLN A 247 -12.00 12.12 20.78
CA GLN A 247 -10.61 11.80 20.43
C GLN A 247 -10.18 12.47 19.11
N ILE A 248 -11.04 12.46 18.10
CA ILE A 248 -10.78 13.14 16.82
C ILE A 248 -10.63 14.64 17.04
N MET A 249 -11.50 15.27 17.84
CA MET A 249 -11.42 16.70 18.14
C MET A 249 -10.13 17.07 18.88
N LYS A 250 -9.63 16.20 19.76
CA LYS A 250 -8.34 16.39 20.46
C LYS A 250 -7.13 16.21 19.55
N ALA A 251 -7.23 15.35 18.54
CA ALA A 251 -6.15 15.02 17.60
C ALA A 251 -6.08 15.95 16.38
N ARG A 252 -6.64 17.17 16.47
CA ARG A 252 -6.62 18.12 15.34
C ARG A 252 -5.19 18.55 14.98
N PRO A 253 -4.77 18.45 13.71
CA PRO A 253 -3.46 18.89 13.21
C PRO A 253 -3.21 20.42 13.18
#